data_AF-A0A086YJJ3-F1
#
_entry.id   AF-A0A086YJJ3-F1
#
_cell.length_a   1.000
_cell.length_b   1.000
_cell.length_c   1.000
_cell.angle_alpha   90.00
_cell.angle_beta   90.00
_cell.angle_gamma   90.00
#
_symmetry.space_group_name_H-M   'P 1'
#
loop_
_entity.id
_entity.type
_entity.pdbx_description
1 polymer ?
#
loop_
_entity_poly.entity_id
_entity_poly.type
_entity_poly.pdbx_seq_one_letter_code
_entity_poly.pdbx_strand_id
1 'polypeptide(L)' 'MRNINYDTYIEQLRKRALHIYTRWTTQTGKAMPSRKPRDPEEDITLFLLDQKRWQQALASGRLERVGPRRYRWHG' A
#
# COMPACT_ATOMS: atom_id res chain seq x y z
N MET A 1 -8.26 38.59 -39.16
CA MET A 1 -8.06 37.83 -37.90
C MET A 1 -9.02 36.65 -37.90
N ARG A 2 -8.53 35.42 -37.66
CA ARG A 2 -9.42 34.25 -37.58
C ARG A 2 -10.25 34.39 -36.30
N ASN A 3 -11.58 34.37 -36.43
CA ASN A 3 -12.47 34.45 -35.27
C ASN A 3 -12.46 33.08 -34.59
N ILE A 4 -11.75 32.97 -33.47
CA ILE A 4 -11.66 31.72 -32.70
C ILE A 4 -12.85 31.72 -31.74
N ASN A 5 -13.79 30.81 -31.94
CA ASN A 5 -14.86 30.60 -30.97
C ASN A 5 -14.24 30.01 -29.69
N TYR A 6 -14.28 30.81 -28.62
CA TYR A 6 -13.63 30.50 -27.35
C TYR A 6 -14.14 29.18 -26.73
N ASP A 7 -15.44 28.91 -26.85
CA ASP A 7 -16.04 27.70 -26.30
C ASP A 7 -15.49 26.44 -26.99
N THR A 8 -15.40 26.49 -28.33
CA THR A 8 -14.84 25.38 -29.11
C THR A 8 -13.36 25.14 -28.79
N TYR A 9 -12.61 26.21 -28.52
CA TYR A 9 -11.21 26.13 -28.13
C TYR A 9 -11.05 25.48 -26.76
N ILE A 10 -11.85 25.87 -25.77
CA ILE A 10 -11.82 25.29 -24.43
C ILE A 10 -12.21 23.82 -24.44
N GLU A 11 -13.20 23.41 -25.23
CA GLU A 11 -13.55 21.99 -25.37
C GLU A 11 -12.41 21.16 -25.96
N GLN A 12 -11.74 21.67 -27.00
CA GLN A 12 -10.59 20.99 -27.60
C GLN A 12 -9.42 20.90 -26.62
N LEU A 13 -9.18 21.95 -25.83
CA LEU A 13 -8.15 21.98 -24.80
C LEU A 13 -8.43 20.93 -23.71
N ARG A 14 -9.68 20.85 -23.23
CA ARG A 14 -10.09 19.85 -22.22
C ARG A 14 -9.91 18.42 -22.72
N LYS A 15 -10.29 18.14 -23.97
CA LYS A 15 -10.10 16.81 -24.60
C LYS A 15 -8.62 16.44 -24.68
N ARG A 16 -7.76 17.37 -25.08
CA ARG A 16 -6.29 17.15 -25.13
C ARG A 16 -5.70 16.95 -23.74
N ALA A 17 -6.07 17.76 -22.76
CA ALA A 17 -5.62 17.64 -21.39
C ALA A 17 -6.02 16.28 -20.78
N LEU A 18 -7.27 15.85 -21.00
CA LEU A 18 -7.75 14.54 -20.55
C LEU A 18 -6.96 13.40 -21.18
N HIS A 19 -6.66 13.48 -22.48
CA HIS A 19 -5.86 12.47 -23.17
C HIS A 19 -4.44 12.37 -22.61
N ILE A 20 -3.80 13.52 -22.35
CA ILE A 20 -2.47 13.59 -21.73
C ILE A 20 -2.49 13.01 -20.32
N TYR A 21 -3.48 13.37 -19.50
CA TYR A 21 -3.65 12.83 -18.15
C TYR A 21 -3.82 11.31 -18.17
N THR A 22 -4.72 10.83 -19.03
CA THR A 22 -4.99 9.38 -19.18
C THR A 22 -3.72 8.65 -19.58
N ARG A 23 -2.99 9.16 -20.58
CA ARG A 23 -1.70 8.57 -21.02
C ARG A 23 -0.63 8.62 -19.94
N TRP A 24 -0.57 9.71 -19.18
CA TRP A 24 0.35 9.82 -18.05
C TRP A 24 0.03 8.78 -16.99
N THR A 25 -1.22 8.66 -16.55
CA THR A 25 -1.65 7.68 -15.53
C THR A 25 -1.46 6.22 -15.95
N THR A 26 -1.53 5.91 -17.24
CA THR A 26 -1.28 4.54 -17.73
C THR A 26 0.21 4.23 -17.85
N GLN A 27 1.06 5.23 -18.18
CA GLN A 27 2.52 5.08 -18.16
C GLN A 27 3.10 5.09 -16.75
N THR A 28 2.57 5.90 -15.84
CA THR A 28 2.84 5.85 -14.40
C THR A 28 1.95 4.82 -13.73
N GLY A 29 1.84 3.63 -14.34
CA GLY A 29 1.17 2.47 -13.75
C GLY A 29 1.56 2.41 -12.28
N LYS A 30 0.57 2.57 -11.39
CA LYS A 30 0.73 2.83 -9.95
C LYS A 30 2.01 2.19 -9.47
N ALA A 31 3.05 2.99 -9.24
CA ALA A 31 4.28 2.47 -8.66
C ALA A 31 3.84 1.75 -7.38
N MET A 32 3.96 0.42 -7.38
CA MET A 32 3.70 -0.36 -6.18
C MET A 32 4.51 0.33 -5.08
N PRO A 33 3.88 0.77 -3.97
CA PRO A 33 4.59 1.51 -2.94
C PRO A 33 5.88 0.77 -2.66
N SER A 34 7.01 1.43 -2.96
CA SER A 34 8.29 0.76 -2.79
C SER A 34 8.36 0.40 -1.33
N ARG A 35 8.48 -0.90 -1.04
CA ARG A 35 8.77 -1.36 0.31
C ARG A 35 10.20 -0.90 0.57
N LYS A 36 10.38 0.36 0.93
CA LYS A 36 11.64 0.80 1.54
C LYS A 36 11.90 -0.19 2.67
N PRO A 37 13.10 -0.80 2.71
CA PRO A 37 13.44 -1.65 3.83
C PRO A 37 13.27 -0.81 5.10
N ARG A 38 12.68 -1.42 6.13
CA ARG A 38 12.59 -0.78 7.44
C ARG A 38 13.97 -0.44 7.95
N ASP A 39 14.04 0.53 8.85
CA ASP A 39 15.27 0.74 9.59
C ASP A 39 15.64 -0.57 10.33
N PRO A 40 16.93 -0.98 10.33
CA PRO A 40 17.34 -2.22 10.99
C PRO A 40 16.95 -2.29 12.46
N GLU A 41 16.98 -1.16 13.19
CA GLU A 41 16.60 -1.10 14.60
C GLU A 41 15.09 -1.27 14.76
N GLU A 42 14.30 -0.68 13.86
CA GLU A 42 12.85 -0.84 13.83
C GLU A 42 12.48 -2.31 13.59
N ASP A 43 13.15 -2.98 12.66
CA ASP A 43 12.86 -4.38 12.32
C ASP A 43 13.16 -5.32 13.50
N ILE A 44 14.30 -5.11 14.19
CA ILE A 44 14.66 -5.85 15.41
C ILE A 44 13.62 -5.60 16.51
N THR A 45 13.22 -4.34 16.70
CA THR A 45 12.26 -3.97 17.74
C THR A 45 10.90 -4.63 17.50
N LEU A 46 10.41 -4.60 16.25
CA LEU A 46 9.15 -5.24 15.87
C LEU A 46 9.21 -6.75 16.02
N PHE A 47 10.33 -7.38 15.65
CA PHE A 47 10.54 -8.81 15.87
C PHE A 47 10.42 -9.19 17.36
N LEU A 48 11.08 -8.44 18.24
CA LEU A 48 11.03 -8.68 19.69
C LEU A 48 9.63 -8.45 20.26
N LEU A 49 8.90 -7.44 19.77
CA LEU A 49 7.52 -7.17 20.17
C LEU A 49 6.58 -8.32 19.78
N ASP A 50 6.69 -8.82 18.55
CA ASP A 50 5.86 -9.94 18.10
C ASP A 50 6.19 -11.22 18.86
N GLN A 51 7.47 -11.48 19.16
CA GLN A 51 7.86 -12.61 20.00
C GLN A 51 7.21 -12.53 21.39
N LYS A 52 7.25 -11.35 22.03
CA LYS A 52 6.61 -11.14 23.35
C LYS A 52 5.11 -11.33 23.30
N ARG A 53 4.44 -10.78 22.28
CA ARG A 53 2.99 -10.95 22.07
C ARG A 53 2.63 -12.42 21.91
N TRP A 54 3.42 -13.18 21.15
CA TRP A 54 3.22 -14.60 20.95
C TRP A 54 3.36 -15.39 22.26
N GLN A 55 4.38 -15.10 23.05
CA GLN A 55 4.59 -15.71 24.37
C GLN A 55 3.44 -15.40 25.32
N GLN A 56 2.95 -14.16 25.35
CA GLN A 56 1.80 -13.77 26.16
C GLN A 56 0.51 -14.48 25.70
N ALA A 57 0.32 -14.65 24.40
CA ALA A 57 -0.84 -15.37 23.87
C ALA A 57 -0.81 -16.86 24.26
N LEU A 58 0.38 -17.47 24.26
CA LEU A 58 0.58 -18.83 24.77
C LEU A 58 0.31 -18.92 26.29
N ALA A 59 0.84 -17.98 27.07
CA ALA A 59 0.69 -17.97 28.53
C ALA A 59 -0.76 -17.72 28.97
N SER A 60 -1.50 -16.89 28.22
CA SER A 60 -2.92 -16.60 28.48
C SER A 60 -3.89 -17.67 27.96
N GLY A 61 -3.40 -18.70 27.26
CA GLY A 61 -4.24 -19.74 26.67
C GLY A 61 -5.01 -19.32 25.41
N ARG A 62 -4.86 -18.08 24.94
CA ARG A 62 -5.40 -17.64 23.63
C ARG A 62 -4.77 -18.39 22.46
N LEU A 63 -3.57 -18.90 22.67
CA LEU A 63 -2.78 -19.64 21.70
C LEU A 63 -2.37 -20.95 22.36
N GLU A 64 -2.66 -22.08 21.73
CA GLU A 64 -2.31 -23.41 22.22
C GLU A 64 -1.31 -24.06 21.25
N ARG A 65 -0.26 -24.69 21.78
CA ARG A 65 0.72 -25.40 20.97
C ARG A 65 0.28 -26.84 20.75
N VAL A 66 -0.22 -27.14 19.55
CA VAL A 66 -0.69 -28.48 19.14
C VAL A 66 0.46 -29.37 18.64
N GLY A 67 1.60 -28.78 18.27
CA GLY A 67 2.78 -29.52 17.82
C GLY A 67 4.02 -28.65 17.66
N PRO A 68 5.12 -29.18 17.11
CA PRO A 68 6.42 -28.50 17.07
C PRO A 68 6.37 -27.11 16.43
N ARG A 69 5.55 -26.94 15.38
CA ARG A 69 5.27 -25.67 14.67
C ARG A 69 3.77 -25.46 14.41
N ARG A 70 2.91 -26.14 15.18
CA ARG A 70 1.46 -26.08 15.00
C ARG A 70 0.83 -25.41 16.21
N TYR A 71 0.07 -24.37 15.94
CA TYR A 71 -0.58 -23.57 16.96
C TYR A 71 -2.07 -23.45 16.65
N ARG A 72 -2.89 -23.46 17.68
CA ARG A 72 -4.32 -23.25 17.61
C ARG A 72 -4.67 -21.94 18.30
N TRP A 73 -5.37 -21.08 17.58
CA TRP A 73 -5.88 -19.82 18.11
C TRP A 73 -7.29 -20.05 18.68
N HIS A 74 -7.51 -19.59 19.91
CA HIS A 74 -8.76 -19.72 20.66
C HIS A 74 -9.39 -18.36 21.01
N GLY A 75 -8.86 -17.28 20.44
CA GLY A 75 -9.34 -15.92 20.70
C GLY A 75 -10.62 -15.58 19.98
#